data_AF-A0A482XSZ6-F1
#
_entry.id   AF-A0A482XSZ6-F1
#
_cell.length_a   1.000
_cell.length_b   1.000
_cell.length_c   1.000
_cell.angle_alpha   90.00
_cell.angle_beta   90.00
_cell.angle_gamma   90.00
#
_symmetry.space_group_name_H-M   'P 1'
#
loop_
_entity.id
_entity.type
_entity.pdbx_description
1 polymer ?
#
loop_
_entity_poly.entity_id
_entity_poly.type
_entity_poly.pdbx_seq_one_letter_code
_entity_poly.pdbx_strand_id
1 'polypeptide(L)'
;MNAMAPAKRQDGRSWLLYFVYHNGGELKCPLDDFELVSWSTGARGKSFPLCPYCYNKPPFRDMRKASGCNACTHPTCAHGLNANGLCACFECETGVLVLDPSSGPKWKLGCNRCDVIIQLFDDAHKVAVEEAVCEACGAQLVSVEYKAEKTRLANEATEATGCVFCSAEFSSLVEKQRAVASRPAAVGVVRGAGGGGGASAPKSRSRKPRPPKDKMAQLAAYFV
;
A
#
# COMPACT_ATOMS: atom_id res chain seq x y z
N MET A 1 -5.65 -23.44 -16.11
CA MET A 1 -6.89 -22.93 -15.48
C MET A 1 -7.22 -23.85 -14.33
N ASN A 2 -7.10 -23.40 -13.08
CA ASN A 2 -7.65 -24.09 -11.91
C ASN A 2 -7.99 -23.03 -10.86
N ALA A 3 -9.24 -22.57 -10.90
CA ALA A 3 -9.80 -21.73 -9.86
C ALA A 3 -10.20 -22.65 -8.69
N MET A 4 -9.40 -22.66 -7.63
CA MET A 4 -9.84 -23.26 -6.36
C MET A 4 -10.70 -22.26 -5.59
N ALA A 5 -11.86 -22.73 -5.16
CA ALA A 5 -12.90 -21.97 -4.48
C ALA A 5 -12.41 -21.30 -3.18
N PRO A 6 -12.97 -20.14 -2.79
CA PRO A 6 -12.59 -19.46 -1.56
C PRO A 6 -13.09 -20.24 -0.32
N ALA A 7 -12.16 -20.79 0.46
CA ALA A 7 -12.44 -21.33 1.78
C ALA A 7 -12.76 -20.18 2.76
N LYS A 8 -14.00 -20.12 3.28
CA LYS A 8 -14.40 -19.19 4.34
C LYS A 8 -14.03 -19.75 5.71
N ARG A 9 -13.30 -18.99 6.53
CA ARG A 9 -13.18 -19.25 7.98
C ARG A 9 -14.15 -18.37 8.79
N GLN A 10 -14.64 -18.93 9.89
CA GLN A 10 -15.68 -18.45 10.81
C GLN A 10 -15.24 -17.33 11.77
N ASP A 11 -14.28 -16.49 11.38
CA ASP A 11 -13.80 -15.36 12.17
C ASP A 11 -13.80 -14.16 11.23
N GLY A 12 -14.69 -13.20 11.47
CA GLY A 12 -14.91 -12.02 10.64
C GLY A 12 -13.75 -11.00 10.58
N ARG A 13 -12.49 -11.44 10.60
CA ARG A 13 -11.29 -10.61 10.39
C ARG A 13 -10.46 -11.17 9.25
N SER A 14 -10.63 -10.57 8.08
CA SER A 14 -9.78 -10.81 6.93
C SER A 14 -8.69 -9.75 6.87
N TRP A 15 -7.51 -10.07 7.40
CA TRP A 15 -6.26 -9.57 6.80
C TRP A 15 -5.76 -10.68 5.90
N LEU A 16 -6.36 -10.80 4.72
CA LEU A 16 -5.80 -11.64 3.67
C LEU A 16 -4.52 -10.95 3.17
N LEU A 17 -3.40 -11.30 3.79
CA LEU A 17 -2.11 -11.32 3.13
C LEU A 17 -2.24 -12.29 1.95
N TYR A 18 -2.64 -11.77 0.79
CA TYR A 18 -2.55 -12.53 -0.44
C TYR A 18 -1.07 -12.60 -0.80
N PHE A 19 -0.44 -13.74 -0.53
CA PHE A 19 0.82 -14.11 -1.17
C PHE A 19 0.52 -14.36 -2.64
N VAL A 20 0.64 -13.32 -3.46
CA VAL A 20 0.62 -13.47 -4.92
C VAL A 20 2.01 -13.92 -5.34
N TYR A 21 2.21 -15.23 -5.44
CA TYR A 21 3.39 -15.79 -6.12
C TYR A 21 3.25 -15.48 -7.61
N HIS A 22 3.99 -14.48 -8.10
CA HIS A 22 4.23 -14.28 -9.52
C HIS A 22 5.44 -15.13 -9.95
N ASN A 23 5.29 -15.84 -11.06
CA ASN A 23 6.29 -16.75 -11.64
C ASN A 23 7.55 -15.96 -12.04
N GLY A 24 8.68 -16.23 -11.38
CA GLY A 24 10.01 -15.80 -11.85
C GLY A 24 10.96 -15.34 -10.73
N GLY A 25 11.45 -16.27 -9.90
CA GLY A 25 12.49 -15.99 -8.89
C GLY A 25 11.94 -15.60 -7.51
N GLU A 26 12.71 -15.94 -6.46
CA GLU A 26 12.42 -15.53 -5.09
C GLU A 26 12.56 -14.00 -5.00
N LEU A 27 11.45 -13.29 -4.74
CA LEU A 27 11.44 -11.81 -4.70
C LEU A 27 12.07 -11.34 -3.40
N LYS A 28 13.35 -10.96 -3.46
CA LYS A 28 14.14 -10.56 -2.30
C LYS A 28 14.56 -9.10 -2.35
N CYS A 29 14.70 -8.50 -1.18
CA CYS A 29 15.31 -7.17 -1.08
C CYS A 29 16.84 -7.27 -1.17
N PRO A 30 17.49 -6.44 -2.00
CA PRO A 30 18.96 -6.49 -2.17
C PRO A 30 19.75 -6.03 -0.94
N LEU A 31 19.07 -5.52 0.10
CA LEU A 31 19.70 -4.99 1.30
C LEU A 31 19.80 -6.02 2.43
N ASP A 32 18.81 -6.91 2.53
CA ASP A 32 18.67 -7.85 3.65
C ASP A 32 18.45 -9.30 3.21
N ASP A 33 18.32 -9.56 1.89
CA ASP A 33 17.99 -10.87 1.28
C ASP A 33 16.68 -11.50 1.79
N PHE A 34 15.81 -10.72 2.43
CA PHE A 34 14.51 -11.22 2.89
C PHE A 34 13.47 -11.17 1.77
N GLU A 35 12.57 -12.14 1.80
CA GLU A 35 11.38 -12.18 0.94
C GLU A 35 10.48 -10.96 1.18
N LEU A 36 9.84 -10.50 0.11
CA LEU A 36 8.92 -9.37 0.15
C LEU A 36 7.51 -9.79 0.55
N VAL A 37 6.84 -8.90 1.29
CA VAL A 37 5.42 -9.02 1.64
C VAL A 37 4.63 -7.97 0.87
N SER A 38 3.42 -8.31 0.40
CA SER A 38 2.51 -7.33 -0.22
C SER A 38 1.58 -6.72 0.85
N TRP A 39 1.61 -5.40 0.99
CA TRP A 39 0.64 -4.68 1.82
C TRP A 39 -0.48 -4.15 0.93
N SER A 40 -1.73 -4.32 1.35
CA SER A 40 -2.90 -3.83 0.60
C SER A 40 -3.99 -3.29 1.53
N THR A 41 -4.66 -2.20 1.14
CA THR A 41 -5.88 -1.71 1.82
C THR A 41 -7.18 -2.28 1.25
N GLY A 42 -7.09 -3.26 0.34
CA GLY A 42 -8.23 -3.95 -0.25
C GLY A 42 -8.14 -4.07 -1.76
N ALA A 43 -9.14 -4.68 -2.38
CA ALA A 43 -9.11 -5.03 -3.80
C ALA A 43 -8.98 -3.83 -4.75
N ARG A 44 -9.57 -2.68 -4.41
CA ARG A 44 -9.41 -1.39 -5.12
C ARG A 44 -8.54 -0.40 -4.34
N GLY A 45 -7.91 -0.89 -3.28
CA GLY A 45 -7.09 -0.11 -2.38
C GLY A 45 -5.65 -0.02 -2.86
N LYS A 46 -4.88 0.78 -2.13
CA LYS A 46 -3.45 0.93 -2.36
C LYS A 46 -2.80 -0.40 -2.03
N SER A 47 -1.89 -0.86 -2.88
CA SER A 47 -0.93 -1.88 -2.46
C SER A 47 0.45 -1.56 -2.98
N PHE A 48 1.43 -2.17 -2.34
CA PHE A 48 2.82 -2.16 -2.75
C PHE A 48 3.56 -3.32 -2.06
N PRO A 49 4.65 -3.81 -2.66
CA PRO A 49 5.59 -4.70 -2.00
C PRO A 49 6.37 -3.96 -0.90
N LEU A 50 6.70 -4.67 0.17
CA LEU A 50 7.48 -4.17 1.30
C LEU A 50 8.50 -5.23 1.77
N CYS A 51 9.68 -4.79 2.19
CA CYS A 51 10.61 -5.63 2.95
C CYS A 51 10.69 -5.16 4.41
N PRO A 52 11.03 -6.06 5.36
CA PRO A 52 11.16 -5.69 6.76
C PRO A 52 12.18 -4.57 7.02
N TYR A 53 13.27 -4.50 6.25
CA TYR A 53 14.29 -3.48 6.43
C TYR A 53 13.82 -2.09 5.99
N CYS A 54 13.29 -1.95 4.77
CA CYS A 54 12.74 -0.67 4.28
C CYS A 54 11.61 -0.14 5.18
N TYR A 55 10.78 -1.02 5.73
CA TYR A 55 9.65 -0.63 6.57
C TYR A 55 10.10 -0.14 7.97
N ASN A 56 10.98 -0.91 8.63
CA ASN A 56 11.37 -0.65 10.03
C ASN A 56 12.60 0.26 10.15
N LYS A 57 13.53 0.17 9.20
CA LYS A 57 14.81 0.88 9.16
C LYS A 57 15.07 1.45 7.76
N PRO A 58 14.26 2.44 7.29
CA PRO A 58 14.43 3.00 5.96
C PRO A 58 15.87 3.49 5.75
N PRO A 59 16.61 2.93 4.79
CA PRO A 59 18.05 3.17 4.62
C PRO A 59 18.36 4.49 3.91
N PHE A 60 17.38 5.06 3.20
CA PHE A 60 17.54 6.29 2.41
C PHE A 60 16.82 7.46 3.08
N ARG A 61 17.40 8.66 2.98
CA ARG A 61 16.92 9.88 3.67
C ARG A 61 15.51 10.31 3.24
N ASP A 62 15.18 10.01 1.99
CA ASP A 62 13.98 10.33 1.25
C ASP A 62 12.81 9.36 1.56
N MET A 63 13.13 8.24 2.22
CA MET A 63 12.14 7.28 2.72
C MET A 63 11.61 7.68 4.10
N ARG A 64 10.29 7.61 4.26
CA ARG A 64 9.64 7.81 5.56
C ARG A 64 9.63 6.51 6.35
N LYS A 65 9.45 6.59 7.66
CA LYS A 65 9.12 5.40 8.46
C LYS A 65 7.85 4.74 7.92
N ALA A 66 7.78 3.41 8.00
CA ALA A 66 6.68 2.62 7.44
C ALA A 66 6.51 2.78 5.91
N SER A 67 7.60 3.02 5.18
CA SER A 67 7.59 3.02 3.71
C SER A 67 7.71 1.60 3.15
N GLY A 68 7.11 1.37 1.99
CA GLY A 68 7.31 0.16 1.21
C GLY A 68 8.50 0.25 0.26
N CYS A 69 8.71 -0.82 -0.52
CA CYS A 69 9.72 -0.86 -1.57
C CYS A 69 9.46 0.18 -2.67
N ASN A 70 8.21 0.59 -2.88
CA ASN A 70 7.83 1.67 -3.80
C ASN A 70 8.42 3.06 -3.46
N ALA A 71 9.09 3.22 -2.32
CA ALA A 71 9.88 4.42 -1.99
C ALA A 71 11.39 4.14 -1.92
N CYS A 72 11.82 2.89 -2.11
CA CYS A 72 13.22 2.48 -2.06
C CYS A 72 13.98 3.01 -3.27
N THR A 73 15.10 3.70 -3.04
CA THR A 73 15.97 4.26 -4.08
C THR A 73 17.24 3.43 -4.29
N HIS A 74 17.30 2.21 -3.76
CA HIS A 74 18.40 1.29 -4.04
C HIS A 74 18.43 0.95 -5.54
N PRO A 75 19.57 1.13 -6.23
CA PRO A 75 19.64 1.00 -7.69
C PRO A 75 19.32 -0.41 -8.20
N THR A 76 19.57 -1.45 -7.40
CA THR A 76 19.28 -2.85 -7.78
C THR A 76 17.96 -3.39 -7.23
N CYS A 77 17.14 -2.56 -6.55
CA CYS A 77 15.86 -3.03 -6.05
C CYS A 77 14.83 -3.06 -7.19
N ALA A 78 14.50 -4.27 -7.65
CA ALA A 78 13.50 -4.50 -8.70
C ALA A 78 12.08 -4.01 -8.33
N HIS A 79 11.81 -3.79 -7.04
CA HIS A 79 10.54 -3.26 -6.51
C HIS A 79 10.66 -1.80 -6.07
N GLY A 80 11.83 -1.20 -6.32
CA GLY A 80 12.20 0.15 -5.96
C GLY A 80 11.49 1.19 -6.81
N LEU A 81 11.59 2.44 -6.35
CA LEU A 81 11.16 3.61 -7.09
C LEU A 81 11.88 3.75 -8.43
N ASN A 82 13.18 3.43 -8.49
CA ASN A 82 13.98 3.62 -9.70
C ASN A 82 13.55 2.66 -10.83
N ALA A 83 13.12 1.44 -10.48
CA ALA A 83 12.74 0.42 -11.45
C ALA A 83 11.27 0.52 -11.88
N ASN A 84 10.39 1.08 -11.04
CA ASN A 84 8.94 1.06 -11.26
C ASN A 84 8.29 2.45 -11.28
N GLY A 85 9.06 3.52 -11.11
CA GLY A 85 8.56 4.89 -11.10
C GLY A 85 8.22 5.38 -12.49
N LEU A 86 7.01 5.91 -12.69
CA LEU A 86 6.57 6.40 -14.00
C LEU A 86 6.76 7.92 -14.15
N CYS A 87 6.13 8.68 -13.27
CA CYS A 87 6.08 10.14 -13.34
C CYS A 87 5.65 10.75 -12.00
N ALA A 88 5.78 12.07 -11.89
CA ALA A 88 5.26 12.81 -10.74
C ALA A 88 3.75 12.62 -10.58
N CYS A 89 3.29 12.58 -9.34
CA CYS A 89 1.87 12.50 -9.01
C CYS A 89 1.19 13.84 -9.30
N PHE A 90 0.05 13.82 -9.98
CA PHE A 90 -0.72 15.02 -10.31
C PHE A 90 -1.51 15.61 -9.11
N GLU A 91 -1.70 14.87 -8.00
CA GLU A 91 -2.43 15.40 -6.82
C GLU A 91 -1.49 15.92 -5.72
N CYS A 92 -0.21 15.54 -5.70
CA CYS A 92 0.71 15.95 -4.63
C CYS A 92 2.12 16.22 -5.16
N GLU A 93 2.74 17.26 -4.63
CA GLU A 93 3.98 17.83 -5.16
C GLU A 93 5.20 16.90 -5.07
N THR A 94 5.24 16.04 -4.05
CA THR A 94 6.43 15.20 -3.75
C THR A 94 6.22 13.72 -4.06
N GLY A 95 5.07 13.38 -4.64
CA GLY A 95 4.70 12.00 -4.94
C GLY A 95 5.15 11.57 -6.32
N VAL A 96 5.47 10.29 -6.45
CA VAL A 96 5.71 9.63 -7.74
C VAL A 96 4.69 8.51 -7.88
N LEU A 97 4.12 8.36 -9.08
CA LEU A 97 3.29 7.22 -9.45
C LEU A 97 4.20 6.03 -9.75
N VAL A 98 4.03 4.94 -9.01
CA VAL A 98 4.90 3.76 -9.07
C VAL A 98 4.05 2.54 -9.43
N LEU A 99 4.50 1.75 -10.40
CA LEU A 99 3.90 0.47 -10.77
C LEU A 99 4.04 -0.50 -9.60
N ASP A 100 2.95 -1.18 -9.24
CA ASP A 100 3.00 -2.30 -8.31
C ASP A 100 3.15 -3.60 -9.12
N PRO A 101 4.36 -4.18 -9.22
CA PRO A 101 4.57 -5.41 -9.99
C PRO A 101 3.83 -6.62 -9.39
N SER A 102 3.41 -6.56 -8.12
CA SER A 102 2.65 -7.62 -7.45
C SER A 102 1.14 -7.55 -7.71
N SER A 103 0.67 -6.50 -8.39
CA SER A 103 -0.76 -6.24 -8.58
C SER A 103 -1.40 -6.98 -9.75
N GLY A 104 -0.60 -7.56 -10.66
CA GLY A 104 -1.12 -8.37 -11.77
C GLY A 104 -1.99 -9.53 -11.27
N PRO A 105 -3.14 -9.83 -11.91
CA PRO A 105 -3.61 -9.31 -13.21
C PRO A 105 -4.44 -8.00 -13.14
N LYS A 106 -4.58 -7.40 -11.96
CA LYS A 106 -5.29 -6.11 -11.74
C LYS A 106 -4.26 -5.01 -11.53
N TRP A 107 -3.54 -4.69 -12.61
CA TRP A 107 -2.38 -3.83 -12.53
C TRP A 107 -2.73 -2.43 -12.05
N LYS A 108 -1.83 -1.84 -11.27
CA LYS A 108 -2.01 -0.49 -10.76
C LYS A 108 -0.74 0.30 -10.60
N LEU A 109 -0.88 1.60 -10.80
CA LEU A 109 0.04 2.63 -10.33
C LEU A 109 -0.48 3.17 -9.02
N GLY A 110 0.36 3.21 -7.99
CA GLY A 110 0.06 3.86 -6.72
C GLY A 110 1.02 5.03 -6.49
N CYS A 111 0.50 6.16 -6.00
CA CYS A 111 1.39 7.21 -5.52
C CYS A 111 2.13 6.75 -4.26
N ASN A 112 3.45 6.92 -4.20
CA ASN A 112 4.24 6.60 -3.00
C ASN A 112 4.06 7.60 -1.83
N ARG A 113 3.28 8.67 -1.99
CA ARG A 113 3.00 9.68 -0.95
C ARG A 113 1.54 9.82 -0.55
N CYS A 114 0.61 9.89 -1.51
CA CYS A 114 -0.83 10.07 -1.25
C CYS A 114 -1.65 8.83 -1.65
N ASP A 115 -2.97 8.99 -1.69
CA ASP A 115 -3.94 7.90 -1.92
C ASP A 115 -4.40 7.79 -3.38
N VAL A 116 -3.64 8.36 -4.32
CA VAL A 116 -3.90 8.21 -5.75
C VAL A 116 -3.55 6.80 -6.22
N ILE A 117 -4.48 6.20 -6.95
CA ILE A 117 -4.32 4.91 -7.61
C ILE A 117 -4.80 5.05 -9.06
N ILE A 118 -4.13 4.39 -9.97
CA ILE A 118 -4.57 4.28 -11.36
C ILE A 118 -4.56 2.80 -11.68
N GLN A 119 -5.73 2.25 -12.00
CA GLN A 119 -5.86 0.91 -12.51
C GLN A 119 -5.59 0.95 -14.01
N LEU A 120 -4.87 -0.03 -14.52
CA LEU A 120 -4.51 -0.08 -15.92
C LEU A 120 -4.34 -1.52 -16.39
N PHE A 121 -4.45 -1.73 -17.69
CA PHE A 121 -4.15 -2.99 -18.36
C PHE A 121 -4.77 -4.23 -17.69
N ASP A 122 -6.07 -4.16 -17.38
CA ASP A 122 -6.80 -5.29 -16.82
C ASP A 122 -6.59 -6.56 -17.64
N ASP A 123 -6.32 -7.68 -16.95
CA ASP A 123 -6.03 -9.00 -17.53
C ASP A 123 -4.70 -9.13 -18.30
N ALA A 124 -3.86 -8.10 -18.31
CA ALA A 124 -2.52 -8.22 -18.89
C ALA A 124 -1.69 -9.28 -18.15
N HIS A 125 -0.92 -10.04 -18.92
CA HIS A 125 -0.03 -11.08 -18.43
C HIS A 125 1.17 -10.46 -17.71
N LYS A 126 1.78 -9.44 -18.31
CA LYS A 126 2.95 -8.76 -17.81
C LYS A 126 2.86 -7.27 -18.14
N VAL A 127 3.26 -6.45 -17.18
CA VAL A 127 3.41 -5.00 -17.35
C VAL A 127 4.75 -4.62 -16.75
N ALA A 128 5.57 -3.87 -17.49
CA ALA A 128 6.88 -3.41 -17.04
C ALA A 128 7.11 -1.95 -17.42
N VAL A 129 7.88 -1.25 -16.59
CA VAL A 129 8.30 0.12 -16.89
C VAL A 129 9.58 0.06 -17.71
N GLU A 130 9.64 0.85 -18.78
CA GLU A 130 10.77 0.91 -19.70
C GLU A 130 11.64 2.14 -19.42
N GLU A 131 12.92 2.06 -19.76
CA GLU A 131 13.86 3.18 -19.63
C GLU A 131 13.54 4.35 -20.58
N ALA A 132 12.84 4.06 -21.67
CA ALA A 132 12.39 5.07 -22.63
C ALA A 132 11.36 6.02 -22.01
N VAL A 133 11.42 7.30 -22.40
CA VAL A 133 10.58 8.37 -21.85
C VAL A 133 9.70 8.96 -22.95
N CYS A 134 8.47 9.32 -22.60
CA CYS A 134 7.56 10.03 -23.49
C CYS A 134 8.02 11.47 -23.72
N GLU A 135 8.24 11.86 -24.98
CA GLU A 135 8.68 13.21 -25.36
C GLU A 135 7.67 14.31 -25.03
N ALA A 136 6.37 13.98 -24.94
CA ALA A 136 5.31 14.96 -24.73
C ALA A 136 5.10 15.33 -23.25
N CYS A 137 5.20 14.37 -22.33
CA CYS A 137 4.91 14.59 -20.90
C CYS A 137 6.05 14.20 -19.95
N GLY A 138 7.13 13.60 -20.44
CA GLY A 138 8.28 13.19 -19.63
C GLY A 138 8.04 11.96 -18.74
N ALA A 139 6.92 11.24 -18.90
CA ALA A 139 6.66 10.00 -18.17
C ALA A 139 7.41 8.80 -18.80
N GLN A 140 7.84 7.84 -17.99
CA GLN A 140 8.40 6.59 -18.51
C GLN A 140 7.36 5.81 -19.33
N LEU A 141 7.82 5.15 -20.39
CA LEU A 141 6.99 4.27 -21.20
C LEU A 141 6.73 2.96 -20.44
N VAL A 142 5.62 2.32 -20.79
CA VAL A 142 5.22 1.04 -20.21
C VAL A 142 5.04 0.04 -21.33
N SER A 143 5.63 -1.13 -21.18
CA SER A 143 5.38 -2.30 -22.01
C SER A 143 4.30 -3.17 -21.37
N VAL A 144 3.37 -3.65 -22.19
CA VAL A 144 2.29 -4.53 -21.79
C VAL A 144 2.24 -5.74 -22.70
N GLU A 145 2.13 -6.91 -22.08
CA GLU A 145 1.98 -8.20 -22.76
C GLU A 145 0.64 -8.82 -22.33
N TYR A 146 -0.18 -9.17 -23.31
CA TYR A 146 -1.44 -9.88 -23.15
C TYR A 146 -1.33 -11.30 -23.68
N LYS A 147 -2.13 -12.20 -23.10
CA LYS A 147 -2.39 -13.50 -23.74
C LYS A 147 -3.33 -13.30 -24.93
N ALA A 148 -3.14 -14.06 -26.01
CA ALA A 148 -3.93 -13.96 -27.23
C ALA A 148 -5.46 -13.96 -26.98
N GLU A 149 -5.93 -14.78 -26.03
CA GLU A 149 -7.36 -14.89 -25.69
C GLU A 149 -7.95 -13.68 -24.93
N LYS A 150 -7.10 -12.81 -24.38
CA LYS A 150 -7.47 -11.74 -23.45
C LYS A 150 -6.97 -10.36 -23.88
N THR A 151 -6.42 -10.24 -25.07
CA THR A 151 -5.88 -8.94 -25.51
C THR A 151 -6.98 -7.89 -25.54
N ARG A 152 -6.65 -6.71 -25.02
CA ARG A 152 -7.47 -5.50 -25.09
C ARG A 152 -6.82 -4.41 -25.94
N LEU A 153 -5.73 -4.75 -26.62
CA LEU A 153 -5.01 -3.84 -27.51
C LEU A 153 -5.71 -3.73 -28.87
N ALA A 154 -5.44 -2.65 -29.59
CA ALA A 154 -5.93 -2.47 -30.95
C ALA A 154 -5.36 -3.55 -31.89
N ASN A 155 -6.12 -3.91 -32.93
CA ASN A 155 -5.71 -4.86 -33.97
C ASN A 155 -5.33 -6.27 -33.47
N GLU A 156 -5.86 -6.69 -32.32
CA GLU A 156 -5.56 -8.00 -31.70
C GLU A 156 -4.06 -8.21 -31.40
N ALA A 157 -3.28 -7.13 -31.29
CA ALA A 157 -1.88 -7.20 -30.90
C ALA A 157 -1.74 -7.81 -29.50
N THR A 158 -0.71 -8.62 -29.26
CA THR A 158 -0.45 -9.20 -27.94
C THR A 158 0.50 -8.35 -27.11
N GLU A 159 1.27 -7.47 -27.75
CA GLU A 159 2.27 -6.63 -27.11
C GLU A 159 2.15 -5.19 -27.60
N ALA A 160 2.31 -4.24 -26.68
CA ALA A 160 2.38 -2.83 -27.02
C ALA A 160 3.29 -2.11 -26.03
N THR A 161 3.94 -1.04 -26.49
CA THR A 161 4.76 -0.16 -25.64
C THR A 161 4.35 1.27 -25.89
N GLY A 162 4.13 2.03 -24.83
CA GLY A 162 3.68 3.41 -24.97
C GLY A 162 3.53 4.16 -23.66
N CYS A 163 3.17 5.43 -23.76
CA CYS A 163 2.91 6.26 -22.59
C CYS A 163 1.49 6.03 -22.09
N VAL A 164 1.33 5.78 -20.79
CA VAL A 164 0.03 5.59 -20.12
C VAL A 164 -0.90 6.80 -20.28
N PHE A 165 -0.36 8.00 -20.46
CA PHE A 165 -1.15 9.24 -20.53
C PHE A 165 -1.33 9.80 -21.95
N CYS A 166 -0.33 9.62 -22.81
CA CYS A 166 -0.33 10.23 -24.16
C CYS A 166 -0.70 9.25 -25.27
N SER A 167 -0.54 7.94 -25.05
CA SER A 167 -0.87 6.96 -26.08
C SER A 167 -2.38 6.81 -26.24
N ALA A 168 -2.87 7.01 -27.46
CA ALA A 168 -4.28 6.79 -27.78
C ALA A 168 -4.69 5.33 -27.54
N GLU A 169 -3.78 4.38 -27.76
CA GLU A 169 -4.02 2.94 -27.58
C GLU A 169 -4.26 2.56 -26.12
N PHE A 170 -3.65 3.30 -25.18
CA PHE A 170 -3.74 3.01 -23.75
C PHE A 170 -4.86 3.80 -23.06
N SER A 171 -5.36 4.87 -23.69
CA SER A 171 -6.35 5.76 -23.09
C SER A 171 -7.63 5.06 -22.60
N SER A 172 -8.09 4.02 -23.31
CA SER A 172 -9.27 3.23 -22.95
C SER A 172 -8.99 2.13 -21.91
N LEU A 173 -7.71 1.85 -21.62
CA LEU A 173 -7.26 0.78 -20.73
C LEU A 173 -6.84 1.29 -19.35
N VAL A 174 -6.99 2.60 -19.10
CA VAL A 174 -6.52 3.29 -17.90
C VAL A 174 -7.70 3.91 -17.16
N GLU A 175 -7.92 3.49 -15.92
CA GLU A 175 -8.96 3.98 -15.03
C GLU A 175 -8.34 4.66 -13.80
N LYS A 176 -8.57 5.96 -13.64
CA LYS A 176 -8.09 6.73 -12.47
C LYS A 176 -9.04 6.53 -11.28
N GLN A 177 -8.52 6.05 -10.14
CA GLN A 177 -9.27 5.92 -8.90
C GLN A 177 -8.57 6.63 -7.73
N ARG A 178 -9.27 7.54 -7.05
CA ARG A 178 -8.77 8.07 -5.78
C ARG A 178 -9.23 7.14 -4.67
N ALA A 179 -8.31 6.52 -3.93
CA ALA A 179 -8.72 5.64 -2.84
C ALA A 179 -9.52 6.46 -1.83
N VAL A 180 -10.79 6.12 -1.64
CA VAL A 180 -11.56 6.63 -0.50
C VAL A 180 -10.90 6.01 0.71
N ALA A 181 -10.29 6.83 1.57
CA ALA A 181 -9.64 6.35 2.78
C ALA A 181 -10.56 5.33 3.45
N SER A 182 -10.15 4.06 3.45
CA SER A 182 -10.77 3.08 4.33
C SER A 182 -10.54 3.65 5.71
N ARG A 183 -11.60 4.17 6.33
CA ARG A 183 -11.55 4.82 7.66
C ARG A 183 -10.56 4.01 8.49
N PRO A 184 -9.49 4.62 9.03
CA PRO A 184 -8.52 3.85 9.79
C PRO A 184 -9.33 3.05 10.80
N ALA A 185 -9.18 1.71 10.77
CA ALA A 185 -9.68 0.91 11.86
C ALA A 185 -9.09 1.58 13.09
N ALA A 186 -9.94 2.17 13.92
CA ALA A 186 -9.52 2.90 15.08
C ALA A 186 -8.73 1.89 15.92
N VAL A 187 -7.40 1.89 15.76
CA VAL A 187 -6.50 1.30 16.72
C VAL A 187 -6.78 2.12 17.96
N GLY A 188 -7.56 1.54 18.87
CA GLY A 188 -8.05 2.22 20.06
C GLY A 188 -6.91 2.90 20.78
N VAL A 189 -6.73 4.19 20.51
CA VAL A 189 -5.90 5.06 21.33
C VAL A 189 -6.74 5.30 22.56
N VAL A 190 -6.53 4.46 23.57
CA VAL A 190 -7.01 4.69 24.92
C VAL A 190 -6.20 5.85 25.50
N ARG A 191 -6.63 7.09 25.20
CA ARG A 191 -6.22 8.34 25.86
C ARG A 191 -7.43 9.27 25.71
N GLY A 192 -8.24 9.50 26.74
CA GLY A 192 -7.89 10.24 27.95
C GLY A 192 -8.38 11.68 27.78
N ALA A 193 -9.23 12.15 28.71
CA ALA A 193 -9.87 13.47 28.81
C ALA A 193 -10.96 13.76 27.73
N GLY A 194 -12.14 14.32 27.99
CA GLY A 194 -12.69 15.00 29.15
C GLY A 194 -13.66 16.07 28.62
N GLY A 195 -14.85 16.21 29.21
CA GLY A 195 -15.62 17.46 29.20
C GLY A 195 -16.93 17.53 28.37
N GLY A 196 -18.06 17.61 29.10
CA GLY A 196 -19.28 18.37 28.77
C GLY A 196 -20.27 17.73 27.78
N GLY A 197 -21.56 17.57 28.06
CA GLY A 197 -22.41 17.98 29.17
C GLY A 197 -23.87 17.68 28.78
N GLY A 198 -24.74 17.47 29.78
CA GLY A 198 -26.18 17.40 29.56
C GLY A 198 -26.96 16.66 30.65
N ALA A 199 -27.75 17.44 31.40
CA ALA A 199 -28.95 17.05 32.15
C ALA A 199 -28.82 16.52 33.60
N SER A 200 -28.94 17.46 34.55
CA SER A 200 -29.91 17.49 35.68
C SER A 200 -30.07 16.27 36.61
N ALA A 201 -29.49 16.40 37.83
CA ALA A 201 -29.92 16.08 39.22
C ALA A 201 -30.94 14.93 39.52
N PRO A 202 -31.03 14.33 40.75
CA PRO A 202 -30.39 14.72 42.02
C PRO A 202 -29.82 13.55 42.90
N LYS A 203 -29.31 13.96 44.08
CA LYS A 203 -29.25 13.24 45.37
C LYS A 203 -28.05 12.33 45.71
N SER A 204 -27.30 12.88 46.67
CA SER A 204 -26.36 12.27 47.60
C SER A 204 -26.79 10.92 48.20
N ARG A 205 -25.83 9.99 48.35
CA ARG A 205 -25.71 9.06 49.49
C ARG A 205 -24.34 8.36 49.52
N SER A 206 -23.52 8.81 50.47
CA SER A 206 -22.48 8.10 51.24
C SER A 206 -21.95 6.74 50.74
N ARG A 207 -20.64 6.65 50.44
CA ARG A 207 -19.84 5.44 50.75
C ARG A 207 -18.34 5.73 50.89
N LYS A 208 -17.77 5.20 51.97
CA LYS A 208 -16.40 5.37 52.51
C LYS A 208 -15.26 5.06 51.52
N PRO A 209 -14.06 5.64 51.70
CA PRO A 209 -12.89 5.32 50.89
C PRO A 209 -12.38 3.90 51.20
N ARG A 210 -12.03 3.12 50.17
CA ARG A 210 -11.38 1.81 50.34
C ARG A 210 -9.86 2.01 50.44
N PRO A 211 -9.17 1.25 51.30
CA PRO A 211 -7.73 1.38 51.47
C PRO A 211 -6.95 0.80 50.28
N PRO A 212 -5.79 1.37 49.93
CA PRO A 212 -4.96 0.90 48.82
C PRO A 212 -4.29 -0.44 49.17
N LYS A 213 -4.25 -1.32 48.17
CA LYS A 213 -3.91 -2.73 48.29
C LYS A 213 -2.52 -2.98 47.72
N ASP A 214 -1.48 -2.39 48.32
CA ASP A 214 -0.10 -2.80 48.00
C ASP A 214 0.86 -2.54 49.17
N LYS A 215 1.66 -3.56 49.50
CA LYS A 215 2.56 -3.62 50.67
C LYS A 215 3.81 -2.72 50.55
N MET A 216 4.01 -2.05 49.42
CA MET A 216 5.17 -1.17 49.19
C MET A 216 4.89 0.32 49.47
N ALA A 217 3.65 0.72 49.75
CA ALA A 217 3.31 2.12 50.01
C ALA A 217 3.49 2.56 51.49
N GLN A 218 3.89 1.65 52.40
CA GLN A 218 3.99 1.93 53.84
C GLN A 218 5.35 2.45 54.32
N LEU A 219 6.39 2.47 53.49
CA LEU A 219 7.75 2.89 53.92
C LEU A 219 8.04 4.38 53.69
N ALA A 220 7.23 5.09 52.91
CA ALA A 220 7.43 6.51 52.64
C ALA A 220 6.95 7.43 53.79
N ALA A 221 6.36 6.88 54.85
CA ALA A 221 5.80 7.65 55.97
C ALA A 221 6.77 7.82 57.16
N TYR A 222 8.01 7.33 57.08
CA TYR A 222 8.96 7.34 58.21
C TYR A 222 10.27 8.12 57.99
N PHE A 223 10.41 8.84 56.88
CA PHE A 223 11.56 9.72 56.65
C PHE A 223 11.05 11.12 56.36
N VAL A 224 10.92 11.91 57.44
CA VAL A 224 10.87 13.38 57.43
C VAL A 224 12.30 13.90 57.37
#